data_AF-A0AAW5VBW9-F1
#
_entry.id   AF-A0AAW5VBW9-F1
#
_cell.length_a   1.000
_cell.length_b   1.000
_cell.length_c   1.000
_cell.angle_alpha   90.00
_cell.angle_beta   90.00
_cell.angle_gamma   90.00
#
_symmetry.space_group_name_H-M   'P 1'
#
loop_
_entity.id
_entity.type
_entity.pdbx_description
1 polymer ?
#
loop_
_entity_poly.entity_id
_entity_poly.type
_entity_poly.pdbx_seq_one_letter_code
_entity_poly.pdbx_strand_id
1 'polypeptide(L)'
;MNSLIYNYFSNLDEWNDYVKGNWRGKGISMIPSTVQPYESGDETTVIWKANTKEIKSYFKRGKSEFSFIWLLESDVLCDRIKLIAKDADWECEIQAMTKDRFHLHVLPQSDKSKILYSGVVTKKTGLLSFL
;
A
#
# COMPACT_ATOMS: atom_id res chain seq x y z
N MET A 1 28.38 18.50 -3.33
CA MET A 1 27.52 18.08 -4.45
C MET A 1 26.19 17.67 -3.86
N ASN A 2 25.18 18.55 -3.92
CA ASN A 2 23.84 18.29 -3.38
C ASN A 2 22.89 18.09 -4.57
N SER A 3 22.57 16.83 -4.87
CA SER A 3 21.32 16.47 -5.55
C SER A 3 20.89 15.10 -5.02
N LEU A 4 20.42 15.10 -3.78
CA LEU A 4 19.89 13.93 -3.07
C LEU A 4 18.50 13.58 -3.64
N ILE A 5 18.44 13.19 -4.92
CA ILE A 5 17.29 12.43 -5.41
C ILE A 5 17.59 10.99 -5.01
N TYR A 6 17.18 10.62 -3.79
CA TYR A 6 17.29 9.25 -3.32
C TYR A 6 16.17 8.43 -3.96
N ASN A 7 16.45 7.86 -5.13
CA ASN A 7 15.65 6.75 -5.62
C ASN A 7 15.92 5.56 -4.67
N TYR A 8 14.89 5.06 -4.01
CA TYR A 8 14.95 3.92 -3.09
C TYR A 8 15.02 2.58 -3.82
N PHE A 9 14.50 2.54 -5.04
CA PHE A 9 14.59 1.40 -5.92
C PHE A 9 14.51 1.84 -7.39
N SER A 10 15.15 1.09 -8.27
CA SER A 10 15.22 1.32 -9.71
C SER A 10 14.93 0.05 -10.52
N ASN A 11 14.90 -1.10 -9.84
CA ASN A 11 14.64 -2.42 -10.41
C ASN A 11 13.87 -3.29 -9.40
N LEU A 12 13.49 -4.48 -9.84
CA LEU A 12 12.65 -5.39 -9.06
C LEU A 12 13.35 -5.92 -7.80
N ASP A 13 14.65 -6.14 -7.82
CA ASP A 13 15.40 -6.65 -6.67
C ASP A 13 15.48 -5.59 -5.56
N GLU A 14 15.80 -4.34 -5.93
CA GLU A 14 15.80 -3.21 -5.01
C GLU A 14 14.40 -2.93 -4.45
N TRP A 15 13.36 -3.05 -5.28
CA TRP A 15 11.96 -2.98 -4.83
C TRP A 15 11.66 -4.07 -3.80
N ASN A 16 11.97 -5.32 -4.12
CA ASN A 16 11.70 -6.46 -3.24
C ASN A 16 12.37 -6.27 -1.88
N ASP A 17 13.62 -5.80 -1.87
CA ASP A 17 14.34 -5.49 -0.64
C ASP A 17 13.73 -4.31 0.12
N TYR A 18 13.29 -3.26 -0.59
CA TYR A 18 12.63 -2.11 -0.01
C TYR A 18 11.38 -2.52 0.77
N VAL A 19 10.42 -3.22 0.14
CA VAL A 19 9.13 -3.57 0.77
C VAL A 19 9.18 -4.77 1.69
N LYS A 20 10.26 -5.56 1.69
CA LYS A 20 10.35 -6.75 2.54
C LYS A 20 10.09 -6.43 4.01
N GLY A 21 9.19 -7.20 4.63
CA GLY A 21 8.86 -7.12 6.04
C GLY A 21 7.39 -6.78 6.32
N ASN A 22 7.13 -6.37 7.56
CA ASN A 22 5.80 -6.03 8.05
C ASN A 22 5.67 -4.52 8.18
N TRP A 23 4.59 -3.96 7.67
CA TRP A 23 4.31 -2.53 7.71
C TRP A 23 2.91 -2.26 8.19
N ARG A 24 2.70 -1.07 8.73
CA ARG A 24 1.42 -0.61 9.20
C ARG A 24 1.20 0.84 8.83
N GLY A 25 0.02 1.15 8.34
CA GLY A 25 -0.40 2.50 8.05
C GLY A 25 -1.76 2.79 8.62
N LYS A 26 -2.03 4.09 8.77
CA LYS A 26 -3.37 4.62 8.91
C LYS A 26 -3.56 5.64 7.80
N GLY A 27 -4.73 5.62 7.19
CA GLY A 27 -5.04 6.47 6.06
C GLY A 27 -6.52 6.81 6.02
N ILE A 28 -6.81 7.79 5.17
CA ILE A 28 -8.18 8.13 4.81
C ILE A 28 -8.58 7.15 3.71
N SER A 29 -9.78 6.59 3.80
CA SER A 29 -10.34 5.74 2.75
C SER A 29 -11.79 6.09 2.46
N MET A 30 -12.27 5.64 1.31
CA MET A 30 -13.68 5.43 1.03
C MET A 30 -13.84 3.93 0.72
N ILE A 31 -14.17 3.10 1.73
CA ILE A 31 -14.35 1.64 1.56
C ILE A 31 -15.84 1.32 1.35
N PRO A 32 -16.18 0.41 0.42
CA PRO A 32 -16.97 0.73 -0.77
C PRO A 32 -18.44 1.01 -0.42
N SER A 33 -18.76 2.24 -0.03
CA SER A 33 -20.12 2.74 -0.11
C SER A 33 -20.18 3.69 -1.30
N THR A 34 -20.99 3.36 -2.30
CA THR A 34 -21.38 4.32 -3.35
C THR A 34 -22.35 5.38 -2.84
N VAL A 35 -22.69 5.34 -1.54
CA VAL A 35 -23.71 6.16 -0.90
C VAL A 35 -23.02 7.12 0.07
N GLN A 36 -23.11 8.42 -0.24
CA GLN A 36 -22.84 9.52 0.70
C GLN A 36 -23.78 9.42 1.92
N PRO A 37 -23.37 9.81 3.14
CA PRO A 37 -22.31 10.77 3.46
C PRO A 37 -20.97 10.13 3.84
N TYR A 38 -19.88 10.85 3.51
CA TYR A 38 -18.48 10.45 3.68
C TYR A 38 -17.95 10.54 5.13
N GLU A 39 -18.81 10.84 6.10
CA GLU A 39 -18.43 11.17 7.48
C GLU A 39 -18.67 10.00 8.44
N SER A 40 -17.98 8.89 8.25
CA SER A 40 -17.52 8.16 9.42
C SER A 40 -16.08 8.57 9.64
N GLY A 41 -15.78 9.21 10.76
CA GLY A 41 -14.40 9.53 11.19
C GLY A 41 -13.54 8.29 11.44
N ASP A 42 -13.92 7.14 10.88
CA ASP A 42 -13.25 5.86 11.04
C ASP A 42 -11.97 5.87 10.20
N GLU A 43 -10.85 5.87 10.90
CA GLU A 43 -9.55 5.61 10.29
C GLU A 43 -9.54 4.21 9.66
N THR A 44 -8.90 4.08 8.50
CA THR A 44 -8.58 2.76 7.96
C THR A 44 -7.17 2.37 8.34
N THR A 45 -7.05 1.22 8.96
CA THR A 45 -5.76 0.59 9.21
C THR A 45 -5.41 -0.31 8.05
N VAL A 46 -4.17 -0.23 7.58
CA VAL A 46 -3.57 -1.20 6.66
C VAL A 46 -2.44 -1.93 7.35
N ILE A 47 -2.38 -3.24 7.16
CA ILE A 47 -1.22 -4.08 7.47
C ILE A 47 -0.69 -4.60 6.15
N TRP A 48 0.57 -4.31 5.84
CA TRP A 48 1.24 -4.74 4.61
C TRP A 48 2.32 -5.76 4.96
N LYS A 49 2.36 -6.88 4.26
CA LYS A 49 3.36 -7.92 4.43
C LYS A 49 3.90 -8.32 3.07
N ALA A 50 5.19 -8.07 2.83
CA ALA A 50 5.85 -8.50 1.61
C ALA A 50 7.01 -9.44 1.93
N ASN A 51 7.11 -10.51 1.14
CA ASN A 51 8.22 -11.44 1.13
C ASN A 51 8.62 -11.76 -0.32
N THR A 52 9.60 -12.66 -0.51
CA THR A 52 10.13 -13.00 -1.84
C THR A 52 9.16 -13.74 -2.75
N LYS A 53 8.04 -14.27 -2.22
CA LYS A 53 7.06 -15.05 -2.97
C LYS A 53 5.75 -14.30 -3.20
N GLU A 54 5.37 -13.43 -2.27
CA GLU A 54 4.05 -12.81 -2.26
C GLU A 54 4.05 -11.47 -1.53
N ILE A 55 3.12 -10.63 -1.97
CA ILE A 55 2.79 -9.35 -1.35
C ILE A 55 1.34 -9.42 -0.91
N LYS A 56 1.09 -9.19 0.38
CA LYS A 56 -0.23 -9.27 1.00
C LYS A 56 -0.54 -7.99 1.75
N SER A 57 -1.82 -7.61 1.75
CA SER A 57 -2.30 -6.55 2.62
C SER A 57 -3.63 -6.90 3.26
N TYR A 58 -3.83 -6.39 4.45
CA TYR A 58 -5.09 -6.45 5.17
C TYR A 58 -5.55 -5.03 5.51
N PHE A 59 -6.78 -4.69 5.14
CA PHE A 59 -7.43 -3.42 5.44
C PHE A 59 -8.55 -3.61 6.43
N LYS A 60 -8.64 -2.72 7.43
CA LYS A 60 -9.72 -2.70 8.41
C LYS A 60 -10.27 -1.29 8.58
N ARG A 61 -11.59 -1.15 8.46
CA ARG A 61 -12.34 0.08 8.75
C ARG A 61 -13.65 -0.27 9.45
N GLY A 62 -13.86 0.25 10.65
CA GLY A 62 -15.02 -0.12 11.46
C GLY A 62 -15.14 -1.65 11.61
N LYS A 63 -16.25 -2.22 11.12
CA LYS A 63 -16.51 -3.67 11.11
C LYS A 63 -16.12 -4.37 9.80
N SER A 64 -15.69 -3.62 8.79
CA SER A 64 -15.35 -4.17 7.47
C SER A 64 -13.87 -4.49 7.38
N GLU A 65 -13.56 -5.66 6.82
CA GLU A 65 -12.21 -6.20 6.71
C GLU A 65 -11.98 -6.77 5.31
N PHE A 66 -10.81 -6.51 4.73
CA PHE A 66 -10.47 -6.90 3.36
C PHE A 66 -9.04 -7.43 3.31
N SER A 67 -8.82 -8.53 2.59
CA SER A 67 -7.50 -9.14 2.41
C SER A 67 -7.19 -9.30 0.93
N PHE A 68 -5.98 -8.90 0.54
CA PHE A 68 -5.55 -8.94 -0.86
C PHE A 68 -4.19 -9.59 -0.99
N ILE A 69 -4.04 -10.35 -2.08
CA ILE A 69 -2.75 -10.75 -2.64
C ILE A 69 -2.52 -9.84 -3.84
N TRP A 70 -1.35 -9.21 -3.89
CA TRP A 70 -0.98 -8.26 -4.92
C TRP A 70 -0.04 -8.89 -5.94
N LEU A 71 -0.29 -8.59 -7.21
CA LEU A 71 0.52 -9.00 -8.35
C LEU A 71 1.16 -7.75 -8.95
N LEU A 72 2.44 -7.86 -9.33
CA LEU A 72 3.12 -6.81 -10.05
C LEU A 72 2.67 -6.80 -11.52
N GLU A 73 2.11 -5.68 -11.98
CA GLU A 73 1.61 -5.53 -13.34
C GLU A 73 2.58 -4.74 -14.24
N SER A 74 3.33 -3.80 -13.68
CA SER A 74 4.22 -2.91 -14.42
C SER A 74 5.69 -3.08 -14.02
N ASP A 75 6.56 -2.55 -14.87
CA ASP A 75 7.95 -2.33 -14.49
C ASP A 75 8.06 -1.37 -13.30
N VAL A 76 9.17 -1.49 -12.59
CA VAL A 76 9.54 -0.60 -11.49
C VAL A 76 9.90 0.78 -12.06
N LEU A 77 9.16 1.82 -11.65
CA LEU A 77 9.33 3.20 -12.14
C LEU A 77 10.05 4.06 -11.11
N CYS A 78 11.36 3.84 -10.93
CA CYS A 78 12.14 4.45 -9.84
C CYS A 78 11.39 4.24 -8.51
N ASP A 79 11.07 5.29 -7.75
CA ASP A 79 10.37 5.22 -6.46
C ASP A 79 8.90 4.78 -6.50
N ARG A 80 8.38 4.38 -7.66
CA ARG A 80 6.96 4.03 -7.82
C ARG A 80 6.76 2.66 -8.42
N ILE A 81 5.72 1.99 -7.96
CA ILE A 81 5.30 0.72 -8.50
C ILE A 81 3.78 0.59 -8.44
N LYS A 82 3.22 -0.14 -9.41
CA LYS A 82 1.79 -0.44 -9.46
C LYS A 82 1.56 -1.92 -9.29
N LEU A 83 0.58 -2.26 -8.46
CA LEU A 83 0.19 -3.63 -8.18
C LEU A 83 -1.32 -3.78 -8.34
N ILE A 84 -1.75 -4.94 -8.82
CA ILE A 84 -3.17 -5.30 -8.94
C ILE A 84 -3.52 -6.39 -7.95
N ALA A 85 -4.73 -6.33 -7.40
CA ALA A 85 -5.24 -7.42 -6.57
C ALA A 85 -5.56 -8.63 -7.46
N LYS A 86 -5.13 -9.82 -7.03
CA LYS A 86 -5.31 -11.07 -7.78
C LYS A 86 -6.79 -11.40 -8.04
N ASP A 87 -7.63 -11.22 -7.04
CA ASP A 87 -9.01 -11.72 -7.02
C ASP A 87 -10.03 -10.60 -6.71
N ALA A 88 -9.67 -9.33 -7.00
CA ALA A 88 -10.55 -8.18 -6.76
C ALA A 88 -10.29 -7.03 -7.73
N ASP A 89 -11.31 -6.20 -7.94
CA ASP A 89 -11.24 -4.97 -8.75
C ASP A 89 -10.52 -3.84 -7.98
N TRP A 90 -9.26 -4.08 -7.59
CA TRP A 90 -8.45 -3.15 -6.81
C TRP A 90 -7.05 -3.07 -7.46
N GLU A 91 -6.52 -1.85 -7.60
CA GLU A 91 -5.12 -1.59 -7.89
C GLU A 91 -4.55 -0.66 -6.83
N CYS A 92 -3.23 -0.72 -6.62
CA CYS A 92 -2.54 0.23 -5.78
C CYS A 92 -1.27 0.75 -6.43
N GLU A 93 -0.94 2.00 -6.09
CA GLU A 93 0.34 2.63 -6.34
C GLU A 93 1.08 2.79 -5.01
N ILE A 94 2.32 2.32 -4.99
CA ILE A 94 3.24 2.56 -3.88
C ILE A 94 4.29 3.55 -4.32
N GLN A 95 4.47 4.60 -3.51
CA GLN A 95 5.52 5.59 -3.70
C GLN A 95 6.43 5.60 -2.47
N ALA A 96 7.71 5.27 -2.67
CA ALA A 96 8.70 5.38 -1.61
C ALA A 96 8.82 6.82 -1.12
N MET A 97 8.87 7.01 0.20
CA MET A 97 9.09 8.32 0.82
C MET A 97 10.40 8.35 1.61
N THR A 98 10.59 7.33 2.43
CA THR A 98 11.83 7.08 3.19
C THR A 98 12.12 5.59 3.20
N LYS A 99 13.29 5.18 3.71
CA LYS A 99 13.66 3.76 3.87
C LYS A 99 12.62 2.93 4.65
N ASP A 100 11.87 3.56 5.54
CA ASP A 100 10.89 2.91 6.43
C ASP A 100 9.47 3.40 6.19
N ARG A 101 9.21 4.19 5.14
CA ARG A 101 7.88 4.74 4.86
C ARG A 101 7.61 4.83 3.37
N PHE A 102 6.43 4.38 2.96
CA PHE A 102 5.88 4.65 1.64
C PHE A 102 4.48 5.25 1.75
N HIS A 103 4.06 5.97 0.72
CA HIS A 103 2.66 6.31 0.50
C HIS A 103 2.00 5.17 -0.27
N LEU A 104 0.84 4.72 0.21
CA LEU A 104 0.01 3.73 -0.44
C LEU A 104 -1.28 4.40 -0.90
N HIS A 105 -1.55 4.31 -2.19
CA HIS A 105 -2.78 4.78 -2.80
C HIS A 105 -3.49 3.60 -3.46
N VAL A 106 -4.77 3.41 -3.18
CA VAL A 106 -5.56 2.25 -3.62
C VAL A 106 -6.87 2.74 -4.24
N LEU A 107 -7.22 2.18 -5.38
CA LEU A 107 -8.40 2.55 -6.17
C LEU A 107 -8.96 1.34 -6.92
N PRO A 108 -10.23 1.35 -7.35
CA PRO A 108 -10.78 0.29 -8.18
C PRO A 108 -10.19 0.31 -9.59
N GLN A 109 -9.92 -0.84 -10.19
CA GLN A 109 -9.42 -0.88 -11.58
C GLN A 109 -10.49 -0.36 -12.55
N SER A 110 -11.76 -0.70 -12.30
CA SER A 110 -12.90 -0.32 -13.13
C SER A 110 -13.32 1.15 -13.00
N ASP A 111 -12.98 1.83 -11.90
CA ASP A 111 -13.41 3.19 -11.62
C ASP A 111 -12.35 3.98 -10.85
N LYS A 112 -11.42 4.58 -11.60
CA LYS A 112 -10.29 5.35 -11.05
C LYS A 112 -10.68 6.69 -10.42
N SER A 113 -11.95 7.07 -10.44
CA SER A 113 -12.43 8.29 -9.76
C SER A 113 -12.60 8.09 -8.25
N LYS A 114 -12.60 6.84 -7.78
CA LYS A 114 -12.80 6.47 -6.37
C LYS A 114 -11.49 6.18 -5.67
N ILE A 115 -11.41 6.57 -4.39
CA ILE A 115 -10.24 6.30 -3.54
C ILE A 115 -10.63 5.28 -2.47
N LEU A 116 -10.13 4.06 -2.60
CA LEU A 116 -10.37 2.99 -1.63
C LEU A 116 -9.47 3.11 -0.40
N TYR A 117 -8.28 3.68 -0.54
CA TYR A 117 -7.38 4.01 0.58
C TYR A 117 -6.30 4.97 0.09
N SER A 118 -5.94 5.96 0.91
CA SER A 118 -4.73 6.76 0.72
C SER A 118 -4.10 7.09 2.05
N GLY A 119 -2.82 6.77 2.22
CA GLY A 119 -2.14 7.05 3.47
C GLY A 119 -0.69 6.58 3.52
N VAL A 120 0.01 7.00 4.58
CA VAL A 120 1.40 6.60 4.81
C VAL A 120 1.43 5.27 5.54
N VAL A 121 2.28 4.37 5.04
CA VAL A 121 2.55 3.05 5.59
C VAL A 121 3.98 3.01 6.08
N THR A 122 4.17 2.64 7.34
CA THR A 122 5.47 2.68 8.03
C THR A 122 5.93 1.26 8.39
N LYS A 123 7.21 0.97 8.16
CA LYS A 123 7.84 -0.31 8.49
C LYS A 123 7.79 -0.53 10.00
N LYS A 124 7.31 -1.70 10.45
CA LYS A 124 7.40 -2.08 11.87
C LYS A 124 8.83 -2.52 12.17
N THR A 125 9.51 -1.83 13.09
CA THR A 125 10.83 -2.21 13.61
C THR A 125 10.71 -2.72 15.05
N GLY A 126 11.41 -3.80 15.42
CA GLY A 126 11.49 -4.34 16.79
C GLY A 126 10.81 -5.70 17.01
N LEU A 127 10.93 -6.24 18.25
CA LEU A 127 10.51 -7.61 18.64
C LEU A 127 9.01 -7.93 18.44
N LEU A 128 8.16 -6.93 18.25
CA LEU A 128 6.72 -7.09 18.01
C LEU A 128 6.35 -7.03 16.50
N SER A 129 7.32 -7.12 15.60
CA SER A 129 7.08 -7.09 14.16
C SER A 129 6.34 -8.34 13.64
N PHE A 130 6.26 -9.41 14.44
CA PHE A 130 5.62 -10.69 14.09
C PHE A 130 4.14 -10.79 14.50
N LEU A 131 3.63 -9.85 15.32
CA LEU A 131 2.21 -9.72 15.68
C LEU A 131 1.51 -8.73 14.75
#